data_AF-A0AAV5ULF9-F1
#
_entry.id   AF-A0AAV5ULF9-F1
#
_cell.length_a   1.000
_cell.length_b   1.000
_cell.length_c   1.000
_cell.angle_alpha   90.00
_cell.angle_beta   90.00
_cell.angle_gamma   90.00
#
_symmetry.space_group_name_H-M   'P 1'
#
loop_
_entity.id
_entity.type
_entity.pdbx_description
1 polymer ?
#
loop_
_entity_poly.entity_id
_entity_poly.type
_entity_poly.pdbx_seq_one_letter_code
_entity_poly.pdbx_strand_id
1 'polypeptide(L)'
;DSPKASLTWASYLGHDSSHKPFHADAHYEQFFMRNKKEFDDSFVFFMADHGLRFGGYSRDSESGKRDVDNPMMMMSVPQYLRNGSELMDSLIQNSDQLLSHFDTHATFIDIMETFSGKLPTDKAVQKRELKGSSFLRPLPDGPRNCKTLPIPPQYCICEITKERQNITDGHPAIGQAIPTFLNDRLAENQLSELCAKLELDELTELNAIVGAEDLYEVTVKLWPDGGIFRTYVQRTRGEYVVTVPDVPRLNKYGNKGDCIDINELRPFCYCNSNRLPSLSTSPVTS
;
A
#
# COMPACT_ATOMS: atom_id res chain seq x y z
N ASP A 1 29.23 17.61 -14.87
CA ASP A 1 28.35 16.75 -14.05
C ASP A 1 26.94 17.33 -14.01
N SER A 2 25.99 16.68 -14.68
CA SER A 2 24.56 16.98 -14.53
C SER A 2 23.90 15.86 -13.71
N PRO A 3 23.02 16.18 -12.76
CA PRO A 3 22.29 15.17 -12.00
C PRO A 3 21.48 14.28 -12.97
N LYS A 4 21.56 12.96 -12.77
CA LYS A 4 20.92 11.95 -13.64
C LYS A 4 19.54 11.50 -13.14
N ALA A 5 19.18 11.85 -11.92
CA ALA A 5 17.89 11.56 -11.31
C ALA A 5 17.54 12.66 -10.29
N SER A 6 16.25 12.89 -10.09
CA SER A 6 15.69 13.78 -9.05
C SER A 6 14.46 13.12 -8.45
N LEU A 7 14.29 13.24 -7.14
CA LEU A 7 13.12 12.78 -6.40
C LEU A 7 12.59 13.93 -5.56
N THR A 8 11.30 14.23 -5.73
CA THR A 8 10.57 15.17 -4.86
C THR A 8 9.38 14.43 -4.26
N TRP A 9 9.24 14.48 -2.95
CA TRP A 9 8.17 13.79 -2.22
C TRP A 9 7.33 14.78 -1.41
N ALA A 10 6.06 14.95 -1.77
CA ALA A 10 5.14 15.88 -1.13
C ALA A 10 4.34 15.20 -0.01
N SER A 11 4.91 15.08 1.18
CA SER A 11 4.39 14.21 2.26
C SER A 11 3.01 14.60 2.81
N TYR A 12 2.58 15.87 2.72
CA TYR A 12 1.37 16.36 3.40
C TYR A 12 0.21 16.68 2.47
N LEU A 13 0.46 16.78 1.17
CA LEU A 13 -0.51 17.36 0.24
C LEU A 13 -1.76 16.49 0.10
N GLY A 14 -1.61 15.16 0.00
CA GLY A 14 -2.72 14.21 -0.12
C GLY A 14 -3.05 13.44 1.17
N HIS A 15 -2.24 13.56 2.23
CA HIS A 15 -2.21 12.59 3.33
C HIS A 15 -3.53 12.47 4.11
N ASP A 16 -4.23 13.59 4.33
CA ASP A 16 -5.41 13.64 5.21
C ASP A 16 -6.72 13.99 4.51
N SER A 17 -6.68 14.33 3.23
CA SER A 17 -7.86 14.79 2.50
C SER A 17 -7.65 14.71 0.99
N SER A 18 -8.64 14.14 0.30
CA SER A 18 -8.72 14.12 -1.16
C SER A 18 -8.94 15.51 -1.78
N HIS A 19 -9.31 16.53 -0.98
CA HIS A 19 -9.56 17.88 -1.48
C HIS A 19 -8.30 18.75 -1.53
N LYS A 20 -7.27 18.41 -0.75
CA LYS A 20 -6.05 19.22 -0.65
C LYS A 20 -5.19 19.24 -1.92
N PRO A 21 -5.07 18.14 -2.69
CA PRO A 21 -4.29 18.15 -3.93
C PRO A 21 -4.72 19.22 -4.93
N PHE A 22 -6.02 19.55 -5.01
CA PHE A 22 -6.53 20.59 -5.92
C PHE A 22 -5.93 21.98 -5.68
N HIS A 23 -5.49 22.29 -4.46
CA HIS A 23 -4.83 23.57 -4.17
C HIS A 23 -3.43 23.69 -4.77
N ALA A 24 -2.80 22.57 -5.14
CA ALA A 24 -1.48 22.54 -5.73
C ALA A 24 -1.50 22.31 -7.25
N ASP A 25 -2.67 22.08 -7.85
CA ASP A 25 -2.81 21.72 -9.28
C ASP A 25 -2.13 22.76 -10.19
N ALA A 26 -2.49 24.04 -10.05
CA ALA A 26 -1.87 25.14 -10.79
C ALA A 26 -0.36 25.28 -10.52
N HIS A 27 0.12 24.93 -9.31
CA HIS A 27 1.54 24.95 -9.00
C HIS A 27 2.30 23.82 -9.71
N TYR A 28 1.72 22.62 -9.78
CA TYR A 28 2.27 21.50 -10.54
C TYR A 28 2.25 21.78 -12.04
N GLU A 29 1.16 22.30 -12.58
CA GLU A 29 1.08 22.72 -13.98
C GLU A 29 2.21 23.71 -14.31
N GLN A 30 2.34 24.79 -13.54
CA GLN A 30 3.41 25.77 -13.73
C GLN A 30 4.81 25.17 -13.55
N PHE A 31 4.98 24.20 -12.65
CA PHE A 31 6.24 23.48 -12.50
C PHE A 31 6.57 22.64 -13.75
N PHE A 32 5.62 21.86 -14.27
CA PHE A 32 5.81 21.07 -15.49
C PHE A 32 6.05 21.93 -16.71
N MET A 33 5.32 23.04 -16.86
CA MET A 33 5.48 23.97 -17.98
C MET A 33 6.83 24.71 -17.95
N ARG A 34 7.29 25.16 -16.78
CA ARG A 34 8.58 25.87 -16.65
C ARG A 34 9.78 24.97 -16.93
N ASN A 35 9.68 23.68 -16.59
CA ASN A 35 10.76 22.70 -16.77
C ASN A 35 10.50 21.76 -17.95
N LYS A 36 9.66 22.20 -18.91
CA LYS A 36 9.22 21.37 -20.03
C LYS A 36 10.39 20.84 -20.86
N LYS A 37 11.42 21.66 -21.07
CA LYS A 37 12.58 21.27 -21.89
C LYS A 37 13.33 20.08 -21.29
N GLU A 38 13.47 20.07 -19.96
CA GLU A 38 14.10 19.00 -19.21
C GLU A 38 13.23 17.74 -19.22
N PHE A 39 11.91 17.91 -19.07
CA PHE A 39 10.96 16.79 -19.10
C PHE A 39 10.75 16.19 -20.49
N ASP A 40 10.92 16.96 -21.56
CA ASP A 40 10.88 16.45 -22.93
C ASP A 40 12.05 15.48 -23.22
N ASP A 41 13.13 15.51 -22.43
CA ASP A 41 14.28 14.59 -22.54
C ASP A 41 14.37 13.59 -21.37
N SER A 42 13.36 13.54 -20.49
CA SER A 42 13.41 12.73 -19.26
C SER A 42 12.25 11.74 -19.17
N PHE A 43 12.49 10.62 -18.49
CA PHE A 43 11.39 9.83 -17.92
C PHE A 43 10.89 10.53 -16.67
N VAL A 44 9.61 10.87 -16.62
CA VAL A 44 8.97 11.56 -15.50
C VAL A 44 7.94 10.65 -14.89
N PHE A 45 8.07 10.36 -13.60
CA PHE A 45 7.10 9.58 -12.84
C PHE A 45 6.37 10.51 -11.87
N PHE A 46 5.04 10.52 -11.95
CA PHE A 46 4.18 11.22 -11.00
C PHE A 46 3.31 10.17 -10.31
N MET A 47 3.63 9.86 -9.06
CA MET A 47 3.10 8.69 -8.37
C MET A 47 2.84 8.94 -6.89
N ALA A 48 1.97 8.13 -6.32
CA ALA A 48 1.77 7.98 -4.88
C ALA A 48 2.29 6.61 -4.41
N ASP A 49 2.46 6.46 -3.10
CA ASP A 49 2.72 5.18 -2.42
C ASP A 49 1.42 4.43 -2.08
N HIS A 50 0.34 5.17 -1.79
CA HIS A 50 -1.00 4.62 -1.52
C HIS A 50 -2.09 5.64 -1.88
N GLY A 51 -3.36 5.21 -1.94
CA GLY A 51 -4.50 6.12 -2.03
C GLY A 51 -4.88 6.75 -0.68
N LEU A 52 -6.00 7.47 -0.59
CA LEU A 52 -6.40 8.06 0.69
C LEU A 52 -6.71 6.94 1.70
N ARG A 53 -5.90 6.78 2.75
CA ARG A 53 -6.00 5.65 3.69
C ARG A 53 -7.20 5.73 4.65
N PHE A 54 -7.57 6.94 5.07
CA PHE A 54 -8.53 7.14 6.15
C PHE A 54 -9.68 8.06 5.76
N GLY A 55 -10.85 7.77 6.34
CA GLY A 55 -12.08 8.55 6.16
C GLY A 55 -13.25 7.67 5.74
N GLY A 56 -14.45 8.25 5.71
CA GLY A 56 -15.65 7.52 5.29
C GLY A 56 -15.55 7.00 3.86
N TYR A 57 -14.94 7.75 2.95
CA TYR A 57 -14.69 7.30 1.57
C TYR A 57 -13.90 5.98 1.53
N SER A 58 -12.71 5.96 2.12
CA SER A 58 -11.79 4.82 2.11
C SER A 58 -12.33 3.61 2.88
N ARG A 59 -13.13 3.84 3.93
CA ARG A 59 -13.67 2.77 4.78
C ARG A 59 -14.99 2.20 4.26
N ASP A 60 -15.89 3.05 3.82
CA ASP A 60 -17.30 2.72 3.63
C ASP A 60 -17.68 2.52 2.15
N SER A 61 -16.88 3.03 1.20
CA SER A 61 -17.13 2.85 -0.24
C SER A 61 -16.26 1.77 -0.87
N GLU A 62 -16.80 1.01 -1.81
CA GLU A 62 -16.04 -0.05 -2.52
C GLU A 62 -14.91 0.52 -3.37
N SER A 63 -15.08 1.70 -3.97
CA SER A 63 -13.99 2.38 -4.69
C SER A 63 -12.91 2.86 -3.74
N GLY A 64 -13.27 3.52 -2.64
CA GLY A 64 -12.29 3.99 -1.67
C GLY A 64 -11.49 2.88 -1.02
N LYS A 65 -12.10 1.71 -0.76
CA LYS A 65 -11.39 0.51 -0.27
C LYS A 65 -10.32 0.03 -1.26
N ARG A 66 -10.60 0.07 -2.57
CA ARG A 66 -9.63 -0.29 -3.61
C ARG A 66 -8.55 0.78 -3.77
N ASP A 67 -8.94 2.05 -3.72
CA ASP A 67 -8.04 3.18 -3.92
C ASP A 67 -6.90 3.18 -2.89
N VAL A 68 -7.15 2.77 -1.64
CA VAL A 68 -6.10 2.65 -0.61
C VAL A 68 -4.90 1.85 -1.12
N ASP A 69 -5.17 0.73 -1.78
CA ASP A 69 -4.15 -0.23 -2.26
C ASP A 69 -3.83 -0.07 -3.76
N ASN A 70 -4.45 0.91 -4.44
CA ASN A 70 -4.22 1.21 -5.85
C ASN A 70 -3.68 2.64 -6.03
N PRO A 71 -2.40 2.89 -5.72
CA PRO A 71 -1.81 4.21 -5.86
C PRO A 71 -1.82 4.69 -7.31
N MET A 72 -2.10 5.98 -7.49
CA MET A 72 -1.95 6.63 -8.78
C MET A 72 -0.49 6.56 -9.25
N MET A 73 -0.29 6.20 -10.52
CA MET A 73 1.01 6.27 -11.18
C MET A 73 0.82 6.76 -12.62
N MET A 74 1.48 7.87 -12.95
CA MET A 74 1.55 8.42 -14.29
C MET A 74 3.02 8.47 -14.73
N MET A 75 3.26 8.21 -16.01
CA MET A 75 4.59 8.26 -16.59
C MET A 75 4.58 9.10 -17.86
N SER A 76 5.55 10.00 -17.97
CA SER A 76 5.93 10.65 -19.23
C SER A 76 7.25 10.07 -19.72
N VAL A 77 7.33 9.77 -21.01
CA VAL A 77 8.51 9.22 -21.67
C VAL A 77 9.23 10.36 -22.44
N PRO A 78 10.57 10.34 -22.59
CA PRO A 78 11.28 11.31 -23.43
C PRO A 78 10.66 11.42 -24.83
N GLN A 79 10.52 12.65 -25.34
CA GLN A 79 9.79 12.96 -26.56
C GLN A 79 10.32 12.17 -27.77
N TYR A 80 11.63 12.00 -27.88
CA TYR A 80 12.27 11.27 -28.99
C TYR A 80 11.95 9.76 -29.01
N LEU A 81 11.45 9.20 -27.90
CA LEU A 81 11.03 7.79 -27.81
C LEU A 81 9.54 7.59 -28.06
N ARG A 82 8.73 8.67 -28.06
CA ARG A 82 7.25 8.57 -28.10
C ARG A 82 6.69 8.04 -29.41
N ASN A 83 7.42 8.18 -30.51
CA ASN A 83 6.93 7.84 -31.84
C ASN A 83 7.55 6.54 -32.35
N GLY A 84 6.73 5.49 -32.49
CA GLY A 84 7.09 4.27 -33.22
C GLY A 84 8.21 3.43 -32.59
N SER A 85 8.40 3.51 -31.26
CA SER A 85 9.34 2.65 -30.55
C SER A 85 8.63 1.45 -29.92
N GLU A 86 9.25 0.27 -29.99
CA GLU A 86 8.73 -0.95 -29.34
C GLU A 86 8.56 -0.78 -27.81
N LEU A 87 9.37 0.10 -27.22
CA LEU A 87 9.26 0.51 -25.83
C LEU A 87 7.91 1.18 -25.55
N MET A 88 7.46 2.08 -26.43
CA MET A 88 6.16 2.72 -26.29
C MET A 88 5.02 1.75 -26.53
N ASP A 89 5.15 0.86 -27.52
CA ASP A 89 4.14 -0.18 -27.76
C ASP A 89 3.97 -1.09 -26.53
N SER A 90 5.09 -1.46 -25.89
CA SER A 90 5.08 -2.22 -24.64
C SER A 90 4.44 -1.41 -23.51
N LEU A 91 4.82 -0.14 -23.33
CA LEU A 91 4.28 0.70 -22.27
C LEU A 91 2.75 0.87 -22.38
N ILE A 92 2.23 1.11 -23.59
CA ILE A 92 0.79 1.24 -23.84
C ILE A 92 0.06 -0.08 -23.55
N GLN A 93 0.60 -1.22 -24.00
CA GLN A 93 -0.03 -2.52 -23.71
C GLN A 93 0.00 -2.85 -22.20
N ASN A 94 1.10 -2.50 -21.54
CA ASN A 94 1.32 -2.83 -20.14
C ASN A 94 0.56 -1.90 -19.18
N SER A 95 0.12 -0.71 -19.62
CA SER A 95 -0.67 0.21 -18.78
C SER A 95 -2.04 -0.36 -18.40
N ASP A 96 -2.55 -1.33 -19.17
CA ASP A 96 -3.82 -2.01 -18.89
C ASP A 96 -3.66 -3.28 -18.04
N GLN A 97 -2.46 -3.53 -17.50
CA GLN A 97 -2.15 -4.72 -16.71
C GLN A 97 -2.02 -4.40 -15.21
N LEU A 98 -2.20 -5.41 -14.36
CA LEU A 98 -1.86 -5.30 -12.94
C LEU A 98 -0.34 -5.17 -12.77
N LEU A 99 0.09 -4.02 -12.23
CA LEU A 99 1.48 -3.72 -11.94
C LEU A 99 1.69 -3.54 -10.43
N SER A 100 2.93 -3.71 -9.99
CA SER A 100 3.37 -3.52 -8.61
C SER A 100 4.58 -2.59 -8.55
N HIS A 101 4.92 -2.07 -7.37
CA HIS A 101 6.16 -1.29 -7.22
C HIS A 101 7.43 -2.10 -7.48
N PHE A 102 7.38 -3.44 -7.50
CA PHE A 102 8.49 -4.25 -7.99
C PHE A 102 8.70 -4.09 -9.50
N ASP A 103 7.62 -3.92 -10.26
CA ASP A 103 7.68 -3.60 -11.69
C ASP A 103 8.22 -2.18 -11.90
N THR A 104 7.80 -1.21 -11.08
CA THR A 104 8.39 0.16 -11.07
C THR A 104 9.90 0.12 -10.83
N HIS A 105 10.36 -0.64 -9.84
CA HIS A 105 11.78 -0.82 -9.58
C HIS A 105 12.50 -1.46 -10.78
N ALA A 106 11.92 -2.50 -11.40
CA ALA A 106 12.49 -3.13 -12.57
C ALA A 106 12.58 -2.18 -13.78
N THR A 107 11.57 -1.33 -13.97
CA THR A 107 11.58 -0.26 -14.98
C THR A 107 12.74 0.71 -14.75
N PHE A 108 13.00 1.16 -13.51
CA PHE A 108 14.12 2.06 -13.24
C PHE A 108 15.47 1.44 -13.61
N ILE A 109 15.65 0.16 -13.28
CA ILE A 109 16.85 -0.60 -13.65
C ILE A 109 16.97 -0.71 -15.18
N ASP A 110 15.88 -1.00 -15.88
CA ASP A 110 15.86 -1.10 -17.35
C ASP A 110 16.22 0.24 -18.02
N ILE A 111 15.67 1.36 -17.54
CA ILE A 111 16.04 2.70 -18.01
C ILE A 111 17.54 2.92 -17.82
N MET A 112 18.07 2.71 -16.62
CA MET A 112 19.50 2.95 -16.33
C MET A 112 20.42 2.15 -17.25
N GLU A 113 20.11 0.88 -17.50
CA GLU A 113 20.97 0.02 -18.31
C GLU A 113 20.84 0.25 -19.80
N THR A 114 19.62 0.49 -20.29
CA THR A 114 19.38 0.80 -21.70
C THR A 114 20.11 2.07 -22.11
N PHE A 115 19.95 3.15 -21.33
CA PHE A 115 20.53 4.45 -21.66
C PHE A 115 22.00 4.61 -21.20
N SER A 116 22.57 3.61 -20.52
CA SER A 116 24.02 3.49 -20.33
C SER A 116 24.70 2.63 -21.41
N GLY A 117 23.95 2.14 -22.39
CA GLY A 117 24.46 1.31 -23.49
C GLY A 117 24.71 -0.15 -23.11
N LYS A 118 24.26 -0.60 -21.92
CA LYS A 118 24.39 -2.00 -21.47
C LYS A 118 23.31 -2.90 -22.06
N LEU A 119 22.15 -2.35 -22.35
CA LEU A 119 21.04 -3.07 -22.96
C LEU A 119 20.58 -2.42 -24.26
N PRO A 120 20.17 -3.22 -25.26
CA PRO A 120 19.50 -2.72 -26.45
C PRO A 120 18.12 -2.13 -26.13
N THR A 121 17.71 -1.11 -26.88
CA THR A 121 16.38 -0.50 -26.80
C THR A 121 15.28 -1.39 -27.40
N ASP A 122 15.65 -2.35 -28.24
CA ASP A 122 14.80 -3.12 -29.17
C ASP A 122 14.72 -4.63 -28.85
N LYS A 123 15.11 -5.06 -27.64
CA LYS A 123 14.97 -6.47 -27.24
C LYS A 123 14.31 -6.63 -25.89
N ALA A 124 13.45 -7.63 -25.77
CA ALA A 124 12.94 -8.08 -24.48
C ALA A 124 14.10 -8.58 -23.61
N VAL A 125 14.39 -7.86 -22.53
CA VAL A 125 15.37 -8.26 -21.53
C VAL A 125 14.63 -8.57 -20.24
N GLN A 126 14.37 -9.87 -19.99
CA GLN A 126 13.83 -10.30 -18.71
C GLN A 126 14.97 -10.56 -17.74
N LYS A 127 15.01 -9.80 -16.65
CA LYS A 127 15.96 -9.97 -15.56
C LYS A 127 15.39 -10.89 -14.50
N ARG A 128 15.80 -12.16 -14.55
CA ARG A 128 15.33 -13.20 -13.61
C ARG A 128 15.64 -12.90 -12.13
N GLU A 129 16.60 -12.01 -11.86
CA GLU A 129 17.00 -11.62 -10.51
C GLU A 129 16.04 -10.60 -9.87
N LEU A 130 15.23 -9.90 -10.67
CA LEU A 130 14.29 -8.90 -10.18
C LEU A 130 12.94 -9.55 -9.84
N LYS A 131 12.30 -9.05 -8.78
CA LYS A 131 10.95 -9.50 -8.38
C LYS A 131 9.83 -8.99 -9.29
N GLY A 132 10.11 -8.00 -10.13
CA GLY A 132 9.16 -7.41 -11.06
C GLY A 132 9.72 -7.35 -12.48
N SER A 133 8.86 -6.97 -13.42
CA SER A 133 9.18 -6.83 -14.84
C SER A 133 9.05 -5.37 -15.27
N SER A 134 10.03 -4.89 -16.04
CA SER A 134 9.94 -3.54 -16.61
C SER A 134 8.72 -3.45 -17.51
N PHE A 135 7.85 -2.47 -17.27
CA PHE A 135 6.71 -2.20 -18.14
C PHE A 135 7.11 -1.49 -19.45
N LEU A 136 8.41 -1.24 -19.67
CA LEU A 136 8.96 -0.79 -20.97
C LEU A 136 9.30 -1.94 -21.91
N ARG A 137 9.07 -3.19 -21.48
CA ARG A 137 9.31 -4.42 -22.24
C ARG A 137 8.04 -5.28 -22.26
N PRO A 138 7.93 -6.25 -23.18
CA PRO A 138 6.88 -7.25 -23.09
C PRO A 138 6.89 -7.93 -21.72
N LEU A 139 5.75 -7.94 -21.03
CA LEU A 139 5.60 -8.62 -19.75
C LEU A 139 5.64 -10.14 -19.94
N PRO A 140 6.04 -10.91 -18.90
CA PRO A 140 6.00 -12.37 -18.97
C PRO A 140 4.60 -12.90 -19.30
N ASP A 141 4.56 -13.99 -20.06
CA ASP A 141 3.31 -14.66 -20.42
C ASP A 141 2.56 -15.17 -19.18
N GLY A 142 1.23 -15.16 -19.28
CA GLY A 142 0.33 -15.68 -18.24
C GLY A 142 -0.42 -14.60 -17.47
N PRO A 143 -1.31 -14.99 -16.56
CA PRO A 143 -2.17 -14.04 -15.86
C PRO A 143 -1.37 -13.25 -14.82
N ARG A 144 -1.58 -11.93 -14.78
CA ARG A 144 -1.07 -11.05 -13.71
C ARG A 144 -2.14 -10.85 -12.66
N ASN A 145 -1.96 -11.47 -11.49
CA ASN A 145 -2.86 -11.39 -10.36
C ASN A 145 -2.09 -11.57 -9.05
N CYS A 146 -2.74 -11.46 -7.90
CA CYS A 146 -2.09 -11.57 -6.59
C CYS A 146 -1.50 -12.97 -6.27
N LYS A 147 -1.75 -14.00 -7.10
CA LYS A 147 -1.08 -15.31 -6.99
C LYS A 147 0.23 -15.36 -7.78
N THR A 148 0.34 -14.58 -8.85
CA THR A 148 1.51 -14.57 -9.75
C THR A 148 2.44 -13.39 -9.51
N LEU A 149 1.94 -12.33 -8.87
CA LEU A 149 2.73 -11.17 -8.45
C LEU A 149 2.98 -11.20 -6.95
N PRO A 150 4.11 -10.62 -6.47
CA PRO A 150 4.45 -10.53 -5.05
C PRO A 150 3.61 -9.46 -4.33
N ILE A 151 2.28 -9.52 -4.47
CA ILE A 151 1.30 -8.66 -3.80
C ILE A 151 0.70 -9.46 -2.65
N PRO A 152 0.93 -9.04 -1.38
CA PRO A 152 0.31 -9.69 -0.23
C PRO A 152 -1.22 -9.69 -0.33
N PRO A 153 -1.93 -10.76 0.10
CA PRO A 153 -3.38 -10.88 -0.07
C PRO A 153 -4.18 -9.73 0.53
N GLN A 154 -3.71 -9.13 1.64
CA GLN A 154 -4.34 -8.00 2.30
C GLN A 154 -4.28 -6.67 1.53
N TYR A 155 -3.41 -6.57 0.51
CA TYR A 155 -3.31 -5.41 -0.40
C TYR A 155 -3.73 -5.78 -1.82
N CYS A 156 -4.38 -6.93 -1.99
CA CYS A 156 -4.79 -7.41 -3.30
C CYS A 156 -5.99 -6.62 -3.82
N ILE A 157 -5.82 -5.96 -4.96
CA ILE A 157 -6.90 -5.20 -5.62
C ILE A 157 -7.74 -6.04 -6.60
N CYS A 158 -7.36 -7.31 -6.84
CA CYS A 158 -8.15 -8.20 -7.68
C CYS A 158 -9.53 -8.45 -7.04
N GLU A 159 -10.57 -8.48 -7.86
CA GLU A 159 -11.92 -8.78 -7.37
C GLU A 159 -12.01 -10.24 -6.91
N ILE A 160 -12.12 -10.43 -5.60
CA ILE A 160 -12.40 -11.71 -4.96
C ILE A 160 -13.89 -11.73 -4.63
N THR A 161 -14.60 -12.78 -5.04
CA THR A 161 -16.00 -12.96 -4.70
C THR A 161 -16.15 -13.28 -3.22
N LYS A 162 -16.97 -12.50 -2.52
CA LYS A 162 -17.21 -12.62 -1.08
C LYS A 162 -18.69 -12.79 -0.79
N GLU A 163 -19.02 -13.65 0.17
CA GLU A 163 -20.38 -13.84 0.65
C GLU A 163 -20.50 -13.32 2.09
N ARG A 164 -21.30 -12.26 2.28
CA ARG A 164 -21.54 -11.69 3.60
C ARG A 164 -22.24 -12.72 4.49
N GLN A 165 -21.67 -12.94 5.67
CA GLN A 165 -22.20 -13.87 6.66
C GLN A 165 -23.00 -13.13 7.73
N ASN A 166 -24.04 -13.79 8.25
CA ASN A 166 -24.71 -13.34 9.46
C ASN A 166 -23.82 -13.67 10.66
N ILE A 167 -23.49 -12.68 11.49
CA ILE A 167 -22.70 -12.89 12.69
C ILE A 167 -23.57 -13.60 13.75
N THR A 168 -23.05 -14.68 14.32
CA THR A 168 -23.73 -15.52 15.32
C THR A 168 -22.78 -15.78 16.49
N ASP A 169 -23.28 -16.37 17.57
CA ASP A 169 -22.51 -16.68 18.78
C ASP A 169 -21.29 -17.60 18.55
N GLY A 170 -21.23 -18.31 17.41
CA GLY A 170 -20.08 -19.14 17.02
C GLY A 170 -18.92 -18.38 16.38
N HIS A 171 -19.14 -17.14 15.92
CA HIS A 171 -18.15 -16.35 15.19
C HIS A 171 -17.17 -15.50 16.03
N PRO A 172 -17.36 -15.23 17.34
CA PRO A 172 -16.36 -14.48 18.12
C PRO A 172 -14.96 -15.09 18.09
N ALA A 173 -14.84 -16.41 17.98
CA ALA A 173 -13.54 -17.10 17.85
C ALA A 173 -12.77 -16.67 16.57
N ILE A 174 -13.47 -16.32 15.49
CA ILE A 174 -12.87 -15.78 14.26
C ILE A 174 -12.31 -14.39 14.53
N GLY A 175 -13.11 -13.51 15.15
CA GLY A 175 -12.69 -12.16 15.50
C GLY A 175 -11.51 -12.14 16.48
N GLN A 176 -11.47 -13.10 17.42
CA GLN A 176 -10.44 -13.22 18.45
C GLN A 176 -9.04 -13.50 17.87
N ALA A 177 -8.94 -14.09 16.68
CA ALA A 177 -7.66 -14.35 16.03
C ALA A 177 -6.86 -13.06 15.77
N ILE A 178 -7.54 -11.93 15.53
CA ILE A 178 -6.90 -10.66 15.19
C ILE A 178 -6.17 -10.03 16.39
N PRO A 179 -6.81 -9.75 17.54
CA PRO A 179 -6.09 -9.20 18.70
C PRO A 179 -5.02 -10.17 19.21
N THR A 180 -5.21 -11.49 19.10
CA THR A 180 -4.14 -12.46 19.40
C THR A 180 -2.92 -12.22 18.52
N PHE A 181 -3.09 -12.21 17.20
CA PHE A 181 -2.00 -11.93 16.25
C PHE A 181 -1.31 -10.59 16.53
N LEU A 182 -2.07 -9.51 16.77
CA LEU A 182 -1.51 -8.19 17.03
C LEU A 182 -0.71 -8.14 18.35
N ASN A 183 -1.24 -8.72 19.41
CA ASN A 183 -0.55 -8.77 20.70
C ASN A 183 0.72 -9.62 20.64
N ASP A 184 0.70 -10.75 19.90
CA ASP A 184 1.88 -11.58 19.69
C ASP A 184 2.98 -10.79 18.96
N ARG A 185 2.62 -10.03 17.92
CA ARG A 185 3.57 -9.15 17.21
C ARG A 185 4.16 -8.07 18.11
N LEU A 186 3.36 -7.49 19.00
CA LEU A 186 3.87 -6.54 20.00
C LEU A 186 4.81 -7.24 21.00
N ALA A 187 4.49 -8.46 21.44
CA ALA A 187 5.30 -9.23 22.38
C ALA A 187 6.64 -9.68 21.77
N GLU A 188 6.64 -10.16 20.52
CA GLU A 188 7.84 -10.51 19.76
C GLU A 188 8.83 -9.33 19.65
N ASN A 189 8.30 -8.11 19.60
CA ASN A 189 9.08 -6.87 19.55
C ASN A 189 9.31 -6.24 20.93
N GLN A 190 9.03 -6.96 22.03
CA GLN A 190 9.24 -6.52 23.41
C GLN A 190 8.46 -5.25 23.79
N LEU A 191 7.27 -5.05 23.20
CA LEU A 191 6.44 -3.85 23.37
C LEU A 191 5.27 -4.05 24.34
N SER A 192 5.05 -5.23 24.90
CA SER A 192 3.90 -5.55 25.77
C SER A 192 3.79 -4.67 27.02
N GLU A 193 4.89 -4.08 27.47
CA GLU A 193 4.91 -3.16 28.60
C GLU A 193 4.55 -1.71 28.23
N LEU A 194 4.81 -1.33 26.97
CA LEU A 194 4.56 0.01 26.44
C LEU A 194 3.14 0.13 25.89
N CYS A 195 2.68 -0.91 25.19
CA CYS A 195 1.38 -0.97 24.54
C CYS A 195 0.40 -1.75 25.42
N ALA A 196 -0.81 -1.21 25.59
CA ALA A 196 -1.92 -1.91 26.21
C ALA A 196 -2.27 -3.15 25.40
N LYS A 197 -2.68 -4.21 26.10
CA LYS A 197 -3.19 -5.42 25.48
C LYS A 197 -4.47 -5.11 24.71
N LEU A 198 -4.50 -5.46 23.43
CA LEU A 198 -5.68 -5.31 22.59
C LEU A 198 -6.66 -6.45 22.84
N GLU A 199 -7.94 -6.13 22.94
CA GLU A 199 -9.02 -7.11 23.15
C GLU A 199 -10.12 -6.93 22.10
N LEU A 200 -10.79 -8.02 21.74
CA LEU A 200 -11.93 -7.95 20.82
C LEU A 200 -13.07 -7.18 21.50
N ASP A 201 -13.41 -6.02 20.95
CA ASP A 201 -14.60 -5.26 21.37
C ASP A 201 -15.81 -5.75 20.56
N GLU A 202 -15.69 -5.77 19.24
CA GLU A 202 -16.77 -6.13 18.33
C GLU A 202 -16.27 -6.79 17.05
N LEU A 203 -16.94 -7.85 16.60
CA LEU A 203 -16.84 -8.34 15.22
C LEU A 203 -17.85 -7.59 14.37
N THR A 204 -17.40 -6.70 13.48
CA THR A 204 -18.28 -5.76 12.77
C THR A 204 -18.65 -6.23 11.37
N GLU A 205 -17.75 -6.92 10.67
CA GLU A 205 -18.04 -7.50 9.35
C GLU A 205 -17.40 -8.88 9.21
N LEU A 206 -18.12 -9.82 8.60
CA LEU A 206 -17.65 -11.16 8.29
C LEU A 206 -18.09 -11.54 6.87
N ASN A 207 -17.12 -11.80 6.00
CA ASN A 207 -17.38 -12.24 4.63
C ASN A 207 -16.62 -13.55 4.37
N ALA A 208 -17.31 -14.60 3.95
CA ALA A 208 -16.68 -15.84 3.49
C ALA A 208 -16.12 -15.64 2.08
N ILE A 209 -14.91 -16.16 1.83
CA ILE A 209 -14.28 -16.08 0.51
C ILE A 209 -14.77 -17.24 -0.34
N VAL A 210 -15.49 -16.92 -1.43
CA VAL A 210 -16.07 -17.95 -2.30
C VAL A 210 -14.96 -18.72 -3.01
N GLY A 211 -15.02 -20.05 -2.95
CA GLY A 211 -14.01 -20.94 -3.53
C GLY A 211 -12.77 -21.17 -2.66
N ALA A 212 -12.77 -20.67 -1.42
CA ALA A 212 -11.75 -20.99 -0.42
C ALA A 212 -12.41 -21.62 0.82
N GLU A 213 -11.84 -22.71 1.30
CA GLU A 213 -12.36 -23.42 2.49
C GLU A 213 -11.96 -22.66 3.77
N ASP A 214 -12.96 -22.39 4.61
CA ASP A 214 -12.84 -21.75 5.91
C ASP A 214 -11.99 -20.46 5.93
N LEU A 215 -12.00 -19.70 4.84
CA LEU A 215 -11.31 -18.43 4.70
C LEU A 215 -12.31 -17.28 4.75
N TYR A 216 -12.04 -16.32 5.64
CA TYR A 216 -12.92 -15.18 5.87
C TYR A 216 -12.15 -13.87 5.78
N GLU A 217 -12.74 -12.86 5.16
CA GLU A 217 -12.37 -11.48 5.40
C GLU A 217 -13.15 -10.98 6.61
N VAL A 218 -12.43 -10.47 7.60
CA VAL A 218 -12.94 -10.17 8.93
C VAL A 218 -12.62 -8.72 9.24
N THR A 219 -13.62 -7.94 9.65
CA THR A 219 -13.42 -6.60 10.21
C THR A 219 -13.81 -6.61 11.67
N VAL A 220 -12.92 -6.15 12.54
CA VAL A 220 -13.13 -6.05 13.99
C VAL A 220 -12.87 -4.65 14.50
N LYS A 221 -13.53 -4.30 15.59
CA LYS A 221 -13.19 -3.18 16.45
C LYS A 221 -12.53 -3.73 17.71
N LEU A 222 -11.44 -3.10 18.13
CA LEU A 222 -10.66 -3.51 19.29
C LEU A 222 -10.69 -2.46 20.41
N TRP A 223 -10.65 -2.95 21.65
CA TRP A 223 -10.45 -2.18 22.88
C TRP A 223 -8.95 -2.19 23.25
N PRO A 224 -8.39 -1.15 23.91
CA PRO A 224 -9.02 0.05 24.47
C PRO A 224 -9.22 1.20 23.49
N ASP A 225 -8.60 1.14 22.33
CA ASP A 225 -8.36 2.34 21.55
C ASP A 225 -9.38 2.57 20.42
N GLY A 226 -10.34 1.67 20.26
CA GLY A 226 -11.36 1.72 19.21
C GLY A 226 -10.77 1.52 17.81
N GLY A 227 -9.61 0.89 17.68
CA GLY A 227 -9.00 0.55 16.40
C GLY A 227 -9.87 -0.38 15.58
N ILE A 228 -10.08 -0.06 14.31
CA ILE A 228 -10.82 -0.90 13.37
C ILE A 228 -9.81 -1.55 12.46
N PHE A 229 -9.83 -2.88 12.39
CA PHE A 229 -8.87 -3.68 11.64
C PHE A 229 -9.59 -4.60 10.67
N ARG A 230 -9.04 -4.78 9.47
CA ARG A 230 -9.55 -5.72 8.48
C ARG A 230 -8.43 -6.62 7.98
N THR A 231 -8.68 -7.91 7.94
CA THR A 231 -7.71 -8.89 7.45
C THR A 231 -8.38 -10.22 7.05
N TYR A 232 -7.57 -11.17 6.60
CA TYR A 232 -8.00 -12.53 6.29
C TYR A 232 -7.67 -13.48 7.44
N VAL A 233 -8.67 -14.26 7.86
CA VAL A 233 -8.56 -15.28 8.91
C VAL A 233 -8.98 -16.62 8.30
N GLN A 234 -8.16 -17.65 8.51
CA GLN A 234 -8.46 -19.00 8.06
C GLN A 234 -8.57 -19.96 9.25
N ARG A 235 -9.49 -20.92 9.16
CA ARG A 235 -9.51 -22.05 10.08
C ARG A 235 -8.46 -23.09 9.69
N THR A 236 -7.52 -23.35 10.57
CA THR A 236 -6.47 -24.36 10.40
C THR A 236 -6.47 -25.27 11.62
N ARG A 237 -6.66 -26.59 11.41
CA ARG A 237 -6.64 -27.62 12.47
C ARG A 237 -7.58 -27.30 13.66
N GLY A 238 -8.72 -26.68 13.38
CA GLY A 238 -9.72 -26.31 14.38
C GLY A 238 -9.56 -24.92 14.97
N GLU A 239 -8.45 -24.22 14.73
CA GLU A 239 -8.17 -22.88 15.24
C GLU A 239 -8.28 -21.82 14.14
N TYR A 240 -8.68 -20.62 14.49
CA TYR A 240 -8.73 -19.48 13.57
C TYR A 240 -7.42 -18.70 13.68
N VAL A 241 -6.75 -18.49 12.55
CA VAL A 241 -5.45 -17.82 12.47
C VAL A 241 -5.44 -16.76 11.38
N VAL A 242 -4.77 -15.64 11.64
CA VAL A 242 -4.47 -14.64 10.60
C VAL A 242 -3.42 -15.25 9.67
N THR A 243 -3.71 -15.31 8.37
CA THR A 243 -2.85 -16.00 7.37
C THR A 243 -1.99 -15.06 6.54
N VAL A 244 -2.07 -13.76 6.81
CA VAL A 244 -1.36 -12.70 6.08
C VAL A 244 -0.32 -12.03 6.96
N PRO A 245 0.73 -11.44 6.37
CA PRO A 245 1.84 -10.87 7.14
C PRO A 245 1.52 -9.55 7.84
N ASP A 246 0.41 -8.89 7.49
CA ASP A 246 -0.01 -7.61 8.08
C ASP A 246 -1.54 -7.53 8.26
N VAL A 247 -1.97 -6.67 9.18
CA VAL A 247 -3.37 -6.43 9.51
C VAL A 247 -3.66 -4.92 9.40
N PRO A 248 -4.15 -4.45 8.24
CA PRO A 248 -4.45 -3.04 8.04
C PRO A 248 -5.44 -2.46 9.05
N ARG A 249 -5.04 -1.36 9.70
CA ARG A 249 -5.94 -0.49 10.46
C ARG A 249 -6.68 0.48 9.54
N LEU A 250 -8.00 0.51 9.64
CA LEU A 250 -8.91 1.29 8.79
C LEU A 250 -9.25 2.69 9.32
N ASN A 251 -8.93 2.99 10.58
CA ASN A 251 -9.18 4.30 11.18
C ASN A 251 -7.91 4.96 11.72
N LYS A 252 -7.92 6.30 11.79
CA LYS A 252 -6.80 7.08 12.32
C LYS A 252 -6.51 6.69 13.77
N TYR A 253 -5.23 6.56 14.10
CA TYR A 253 -4.76 6.26 15.45
C TYR A 253 -4.11 7.46 16.15
N GLY A 254 -3.74 8.50 15.40
CA GLY A 254 -3.19 9.73 15.97
C GLY A 254 -1.93 9.47 16.79
N ASN A 255 -1.88 10.04 18.00
CA ASN A 255 -0.75 9.93 18.93
C ASN A 255 -0.80 8.70 19.85
N LYS A 256 -1.75 7.78 19.63
CA LYS A 256 -1.98 6.64 20.52
C LYS A 256 -0.80 5.67 20.60
N GLY A 257 0.05 5.62 19.57
CA GLY A 257 1.23 4.74 19.50
C GLY A 257 2.57 5.47 19.66
N ASP A 258 2.60 6.70 20.18
CA ASP A 258 3.80 7.56 20.19
C ASP A 258 4.88 7.14 21.21
N CYS A 259 4.60 6.15 22.04
CA CYS A 259 5.57 5.53 22.96
C CYS A 259 6.50 4.51 22.27
N ILE A 260 6.33 4.27 20.97
CA ILE A 260 7.19 3.38 20.19
C ILE A 260 7.67 4.07 18.91
N ASP A 261 8.92 3.80 18.53
CA ASP A 261 9.55 4.36 17.33
C ASP A 261 9.48 3.40 16.11
N ILE A 262 8.80 2.26 16.26
CA ILE A 262 8.62 1.26 15.19
C ILE A 262 7.35 1.58 14.40
N ASN A 263 7.51 2.31 13.29
CA ASN A 263 6.38 2.86 12.50
C ASN A 263 5.37 1.79 12.05
N GLU A 264 5.84 0.59 11.72
CA GLU A 264 5.01 -0.53 11.28
C GLU A 264 4.09 -1.04 12.39
N LEU A 265 4.48 -0.89 13.66
CA LEU A 265 3.74 -1.37 14.83
C LEU A 265 2.94 -0.27 15.53
N ARG A 266 3.20 1.01 15.22
CA ARG A 266 2.43 2.15 15.77
C ARG A 266 0.92 2.02 15.61
N PRO A 267 0.37 1.52 14.48
CA PRO A 267 -1.07 1.31 14.35
C PRO A 267 -1.65 0.30 15.35
N PHE A 268 -0.84 -0.60 15.91
CA PHE A 268 -1.25 -1.65 16.85
C PHE A 268 -1.05 -1.23 18.31
N CYS A 269 -0.25 -0.21 18.56
CA CYS A 269 0.07 0.21 19.91
C CYS A 269 -0.91 1.26 20.43
N TYR A 270 -1.47 0.99 21.61
CA TYR A 270 -2.10 2.00 22.45
C TYR A 270 -1.24 2.21 23.70
N CYS A 271 -0.62 3.36 23.83
CA CYS A 271 0.35 3.61 24.89
C CYS A 271 -0.26 3.56 26.29
N ASN A 272 0.36 2.79 27.16
CA ASN A 272 0.02 2.77 28.58
C ASN A 272 0.33 4.16 29.19
N SER A 273 -0.67 4.76 29.85
CA SER A 273 -0.63 6.12 30.41
C SER A 273 0.53 6.38 31.38
N ASN A 274 1.09 5.32 31.99
CA ASN A 274 2.22 5.41 32.91
C ASN A 274 3.60 5.51 32.22
N ARG A 275 3.67 5.49 30.87
CA ARG A 275 4.94 5.44 30.11
C ARG A 275 4.94 6.30 28.84
N LEU A 276 4.15 7.37 28.82
CA LEU A 276 4.30 8.38 27.77
C LEU A 276 5.65 9.10 27.96
N PRO A 277 6.44 9.32 26.89
CA PRO A 277 7.51 10.31 26.95
C PRO A 277 6.90 11.64 27.41
N SER A 278 7.49 12.29 28.40
CA SER A 278 7.11 13.64 28.78
C SER A 278 7.08 14.49 27.51
N LEU A 279 5.91 15.01 27.14
CA LEU A 279 5.76 15.96 26.04
C LEU A 279 6.80 17.06 26.22
N SER A 280 7.92 16.99 25.50
CA SER A 280 8.81 18.13 25.37
C SER A 280 8.05 19.11 24.50
N THR A 281 7.49 20.13 25.15
CA THR A 281 6.95 21.31 24.51
C THR A 281 8.07 21.98 23.73
N SER A 282 8.20 21.64 22.44
CA SER A 282 8.95 22.49 21.52
C SER A 282 8.20 23.82 21.42
N PRO A 283 8.84 24.96 21.71
CA PRO A 283 8.17 26.25 21.65
C PRO A 283 7.77 26.53 20.20
N VAL A 284 6.51 26.89 20.01
CA VAL A 284 6.01 27.51 18.78
C VAL A 284 6.79 28.82 18.60
N THR A 285 7.75 28.84 17.68
CA THR A 285 8.34 30.09 17.20
C THR A 285 7.36 30.72 16.22
N SER A 286 6.89 31.91 16.60
CA SER A 286 6.12 32.87 15.81
C SER A 286 6.84 33.30 14.53
#